data_AF-A0A449DCL9-F1
#
_entry.id   AF-A0A449DCL9-F1
#
_cell.length_a   1.000
_cell.length_b   1.000
_cell.length_c   1.000
_cell.angle_alpha   90.00
_cell.angle_beta   90.00
_cell.angle_gamma   90.00
#
_symmetry.space_group_name_H-M   'P 1'
#
loop_
_entity.id
_entity.type
_entity.pdbx_description
1 polymer ?
#
loop_
_entity_poly.entity_id
_entity_poly.type
_entity_poly.pdbx_seq_one_letter_code
_entity_poly.pdbx_strand_id
1 'polypeptide(L)'
;MPAIAAVVASSLSLSSPAAADDTAFAPPCVDDPVALGPEEELVTRPAPRELLKTSGLEGFVTTFADDLCAASGAGEIDALIDDRARELWTRGIDAGRAMAEGGLDADDRPLYWARLAMIGALTQWSEANDVPKEKLTDRIAVIDRLSRGQDTLDPDASDHDVVVLTGFDPFFLFTDTRISNPSGAIALALDGEVVDGPNGPVEIQTALFPVRWRDFGDGMVEKALTPALTAEKTPELFFTVSQGSPQEFDLEAFNGAWRGGTIDNERSCYQGTIPIPEDVRTVSPQPQWTESTLPRAAMVDDTDGRPFAVKDRRSVTEAPGDTAPTEPTVSCPPDRALNKGVKRDDGPTEGSVARAGGGGDYLSNEIAYRATLLRDALGLSDLPGGHVHTPVLEGVQKTESDVSNPEFVANRRDIIAQTKLLVESALAQQPVDTPEPTEQPTDEPTSTTTPPAPTETPNEPTEPTARTSSPSTPSPVADTGATADSGASADGSDVEATDAASARGADGGDQDEALPRTGGLPMSTAVIGALLTVVGAALVFSVRRRRQQ
;
A
#
# COMPACT_ATOMS: atom_id res chain seq x y z
N MET A 1 22.31 -80.90 13.05
CA MET A 1 21.02 -80.18 13.18
C MET A 1 21.19 -79.11 14.25
N PRO A 2 21.09 -77.84 13.86
CA PRO A 2 20.05 -76.99 14.44
C PRO A 2 19.25 -76.25 13.35
N ALA A 3 17.98 -76.02 13.65
CA ALA A 3 17.01 -75.37 12.78
C ALA A 3 17.11 -73.84 12.91
N ILE A 4 17.12 -73.15 11.76
CA ILE A 4 16.99 -71.69 11.66
C ILE A 4 15.51 -71.38 11.52
N ALA A 5 14.92 -70.71 12.51
CA ALA A 5 13.56 -70.19 12.45
C ALA A 5 13.60 -68.77 11.85
N ALA A 6 12.95 -68.59 10.71
CA ALA A 6 12.74 -67.29 10.08
C ALA A 6 11.57 -66.57 10.78
N VAL A 7 11.84 -65.38 11.32
CA VAL A 7 10.82 -64.46 11.83
C VAL A 7 10.31 -63.64 10.65
N VAL A 8 9.03 -63.79 10.33
CA VAL A 8 8.30 -62.93 9.38
C VAL A 8 7.84 -61.70 10.16
N ALA A 9 8.43 -60.53 9.85
CA ALA A 9 7.96 -59.26 10.37
C ALA A 9 6.80 -58.76 9.49
N SER A 10 5.59 -58.75 10.05
CA SER A 10 4.43 -58.10 9.45
C SER A 10 4.58 -56.57 9.57
N SER A 11 4.78 -55.90 8.45
CA SER A 11 4.71 -54.45 8.34
C SER A 11 3.24 -54.00 8.47
N LEU A 12 2.91 -53.39 9.60
CA LEU A 12 1.71 -52.56 9.74
C LEU A 12 1.94 -51.28 8.92
N SER A 13 1.26 -51.17 7.78
CA SER A 13 1.15 -49.92 7.03
C SER A 13 0.36 -48.92 7.88
N LEU A 14 1.06 -47.98 8.52
CA LEU A 14 0.42 -46.75 8.96
C LEU A 14 0.01 -45.98 7.69
N SER A 15 -1.30 -45.88 7.46
CA SER A 15 -1.84 -44.95 6.49
C SER A 15 -1.54 -43.54 7.01
N SER A 16 -0.65 -42.81 6.34
CA SER A 16 -0.46 -41.39 6.60
C SER A 16 -1.79 -40.67 6.39
N PRO A 17 -2.23 -39.79 7.30
CA PRO A 17 -3.42 -38.99 7.10
C PRO A 17 -3.14 -37.95 5.99
N ALA A 18 -4.05 -37.92 5.02
CA ALA A 18 -4.35 -36.85 4.05
C ALA A 18 -3.16 -36.00 3.54
N ALA A 19 -2.80 -36.20 2.27
CA ALA A 19 -2.39 -35.07 1.45
C ALA A 19 -3.49 -34.00 1.58
N ALA A 20 -3.12 -32.79 2.01
CA ALA A 20 -4.03 -31.66 1.93
C ALA A 20 -4.47 -31.50 0.46
N ASP A 21 -5.74 -31.17 0.22
CA ASP A 21 -6.23 -30.83 -1.12
C ASP A 21 -5.43 -29.64 -1.66
N ASP A 22 -4.39 -29.93 -2.44
CA ASP A 22 -3.60 -28.95 -3.21
C ASP A 22 -4.45 -28.24 -4.29
N THR A 23 -5.72 -28.62 -4.42
CA THR A 23 -6.70 -28.08 -5.38
C THR A 23 -7.75 -27.17 -4.74
N ALA A 24 -7.52 -26.70 -3.50
CA ALA A 24 -8.46 -25.79 -2.85
C ALA A 24 -8.78 -24.58 -3.75
N PHE A 25 -10.08 -24.33 -3.97
CA PHE A 25 -10.59 -23.27 -4.85
C PHE A 25 -10.32 -23.44 -6.35
N ALA A 26 -9.76 -24.58 -6.79
CA ALA A 26 -9.70 -24.88 -8.21
C ALA A 26 -11.12 -25.09 -8.78
N PRO A 27 -11.43 -24.57 -9.99
CA PRO A 27 -12.72 -24.80 -10.63
C PRO A 27 -12.98 -26.29 -10.84
N PRO A 28 -14.20 -26.80 -10.57
CA PRO A 28 -14.50 -28.23 -10.64
C PRO A 28 -14.43 -28.83 -12.05
N CYS A 29 -14.38 -28.00 -13.09
CA CYS A 29 -14.18 -28.41 -14.48
C CYS A 29 -12.71 -28.50 -14.91
N VAL A 30 -11.77 -28.27 -13.98
CA VAL A 30 -10.32 -28.38 -14.23
C VAL A 30 -9.81 -29.68 -13.61
N ASP A 31 -9.42 -30.63 -14.45
CA ASP A 31 -8.89 -31.94 -14.01
C ASP A 31 -7.38 -31.88 -13.67
N ASP A 32 -6.61 -31.07 -14.40
CA ASP A 32 -5.15 -30.97 -14.29
C ASP A 32 -4.73 -29.53 -13.94
N PRO A 33 -4.56 -29.18 -12.65
CA PRO A 33 -4.19 -27.83 -12.25
C PRO A 33 -2.75 -27.49 -12.63
N VAL A 34 -2.52 -26.24 -13.02
CA VAL A 34 -1.19 -25.67 -13.29
C VAL A 34 -0.60 -24.97 -12.08
N ALA A 35 0.72 -24.71 -12.14
CA ALA A 35 1.39 -23.90 -11.14
C ALA A 35 0.86 -22.47 -11.15
N LEU A 36 0.58 -21.94 -9.95
CA LEU A 36 0.12 -20.58 -9.73
C LEU A 36 1.28 -19.62 -9.46
N GLY A 37 1.00 -18.33 -9.43
CA GLY A 37 1.97 -17.29 -9.08
C GLY A 37 2.40 -17.35 -7.60
N PRO A 38 3.47 -16.61 -7.24
CA PRO A 38 4.04 -16.61 -5.88
C PRO A 38 3.07 -16.22 -4.76
N GLU A 39 2.03 -15.44 -5.07
CA GLU A 39 1.01 -15.04 -4.11
C GLU A 39 -0.12 -16.08 -4.07
N GLU A 40 -0.67 -16.46 -5.22
CA GLU A 40 -1.82 -17.37 -5.32
C GLU A 40 -1.49 -18.78 -4.82
N GLU A 41 -0.24 -19.25 -4.96
CA GLU A 41 0.22 -20.53 -4.41
C GLU A 41 0.03 -20.62 -2.88
N LEU A 42 0.02 -19.47 -2.18
CA LEU A 42 -0.06 -19.41 -0.73
C LEU A 42 -1.49 -19.59 -0.20
N VAL A 43 -2.52 -19.46 -1.04
CA VAL A 43 -3.94 -19.56 -0.64
C VAL A 43 -4.28 -20.92 0.00
N THR A 44 -3.57 -21.99 -0.38
CA THR A 44 -3.80 -23.35 0.13
C THR A 44 -3.21 -23.57 1.54
N ARG A 45 -2.43 -22.61 2.06
CA ARG A 45 -1.81 -22.70 3.38
C ARG A 45 -2.86 -22.66 4.51
N PRO A 46 -2.56 -23.22 5.70
CA PRO A 46 -3.51 -23.28 6.81
C PRO A 46 -4.13 -21.93 7.22
N ALA A 47 -3.32 -20.87 7.36
CA ALA A 47 -3.81 -19.56 7.79
C ALA A 47 -4.81 -18.92 6.80
N PRO A 48 -4.50 -18.80 5.49
CA PRO A 48 -5.44 -18.30 4.49
C PRO A 48 -6.75 -19.09 4.46
N ARG A 49 -6.69 -20.42 4.52
CA ARG A 49 -7.89 -21.28 4.56
C ARG A 49 -8.76 -21.01 5.78
N GLU A 50 -8.16 -20.89 6.97
CA GLU A 50 -8.91 -20.58 8.19
C GLU A 50 -9.52 -19.17 8.14
N LEU A 51 -8.80 -18.19 7.60
CA LEU A 51 -9.31 -16.82 7.41
C LEU A 51 -10.50 -16.77 6.45
N LEU A 52 -10.42 -17.47 5.30
CA LEU A 52 -11.52 -17.55 4.34
C LEU A 52 -12.75 -18.25 4.93
N LYS A 53 -12.53 -19.32 5.68
CA LYS A 53 -13.61 -20.06 6.33
C LYS A 53 -14.29 -19.25 7.43
N THR A 54 -13.51 -18.61 8.31
CA THR A 54 -14.04 -17.85 9.46
C THR A 54 -14.70 -16.53 9.04
N SER A 55 -14.24 -15.91 7.96
CA SER A 55 -14.88 -14.73 7.36
C SER A 55 -16.14 -15.05 6.54
N GLY A 56 -16.34 -16.32 6.17
CA GLY A 56 -17.42 -16.74 5.28
C GLY A 56 -17.15 -16.49 3.79
N LEU A 57 -15.97 -15.98 3.41
CA LEU A 57 -15.57 -15.76 2.03
C LEU A 57 -15.18 -17.05 1.28
N GLU A 58 -14.93 -18.16 2.00
CA GLU A 58 -14.67 -19.48 1.39
C GLU A 58 -15.78 -19.90 0.41
N GLY A 59 -17.05 -19.73 0.82
CA GLY A 59 -18.20 -20.05 -0.03
C GLY A 59 -18.35 -19.12 -1.22
N PHE A 60 -17.98 -17.84 -1.07
CA PHE A 60 -18.01 -16.86 -2.16
C PHE A 60 -17.02 -17.23 -3.26
N VAL A 61 -15.77 -17.54 -2.89
CA VAL A 61 -14.73 -17.96 -3.84
C VAL A 61 -15.08 -19.30 -4.49
N THR A 62 -15.61 -20.25 -3.72
CA THR A 62 -16.04 -21.56 -4.27
C THR A 62 -17.14 -21.37 -5.32
N THR A 63 -18.11 -20.49 -5.04
CA THR A 63 -19.18 -20.17 -6.01
C THR A 63 -18.62 -19.52 -7.27
N PHE A 64 -17.65 -18.61 -7.15
CA PHE A 64 -16.97 -18.03 -8.31
C PHE A 64 -16.31 -19.10 -9.19
N ALA A 65 -15.63 -20.08 -8.58
CA ALA A 65 -15.00 -21.19 -9.29
C ALA A 65 -16.04 -22.09 -10.01
N ASP A 66 -17.19 -22.35 -9.37
CA ASP A 66 -18.31 -23.06 -9.98
C ASP A 66 -18.92 -22.26 -11.16
N ASP A 67 -19.12 -20.96 -10.97
CA ASP A 67 -19.70 -20.05 -11.97
C ASP A 67 -18.80 -19.94 -13.22
N LEU A 68 -17.47 -19.95 -13.07
CA LEU A 68 -16.53 -20.00 -14.20
C LEU A 68 -16.76 -21.25 -15.08
N CYS A 69 -17.07 -22.39 -14.47
CA CYS A 69 -17.36 -23.63 -15.19
C CYS A 69 -18.76 -23.65 -15.82
N ALA A 70 -19.71 -22.90 -15.27
CA ALA A 70 -21.08 -22.83 -15.77
C ALA A 70 -21.25 -21.80 -16.90
N ALA A 71 -20.49 -20.71 -16.87
CA ALA A 71 -20.57 -19.62 -17.82
C ALA A 71 -20.18 -20.06 -19.25
N SER A 72 -20.91 -19.57 -20.25
CA SER A 72 -20.76 -19.93 -21.65
C SER A 72 -20.36 -18.73 -22.50
N GLY A 73 -19.06 -18.66 -22.85
CA GLY A 73 -18.51 -17.70 -23.79
C GLY A 73 -17.94 -16.44 -23.16
N ALA A 74 -17.18 -15.68 -23.95
CA ALA A 74 -16.31 -14.62 -23.43
C ALA A 74 -17.05 -13.47 -22.72
N GLY A 75 -18.21 -13.05 -23.24
CA GLY A 75 -18.97 -11.94 -22.65
C GLY A 75 -19.59 -12.27 -21.30
N GLU A 76 -20.02 -13.52 -21.09
CA GLU A 76 -20.56 -13.96 -19.80
C GLU A 76 -19.45 -14.07 -18.75
N ILE A 77 -18.27 -14.55 -19.14
CA ILE A 77 -17.09 -14.59 -18.26
C ILE A 77 -16.64 -13.19 -17.87
N ASP A 78 -16.57 -12.25 -18.83
CA ASP A 78 -16.15 -10.88 -18.54
C ASP A 78 -17.14 -10.17 -17.60
N ALA A 79 -18.45 -10.38 -17.77
CA ALA A 79 -19.48 -9.87 -16.87
C ALA A 79 -19.40 -10.51 -15.47
N LEU A 80 -19.24 -11.84 -15.39
CA LEU A 80 -19.05 -12.56 -14.14
C LEU A 80 -17.87 -12.01 -13.34
N ILE A 81 -16.75 -11.73 -14.01
CA ILE A 81 -15.54 -11.19 -13.39
C ILE A 81 -15.78 -9.79 -12.85
N ASP A 82 -16.40 -8.89 -13.64
CA ASP A 82 -16.74 -7.53 -13.20
C ASP A 82 -17.64 -7.55 -11.96
N ASP A 83 -18.77 -8.30 -12.04
CA ASP A 83 -19.76 -8.39 -10.97
C ASP A 83 -19.15 -8.96 -9.69
N ARG A 84 -18.39 -10.06 -9.79
CA ARG A 84 -17.81 -10.74 -8.62
C ARG A 84 -16.64 -9.96 -8.02
N ALA A 85 -15.86 -9.25 -8.82
CA ALA A 85 -14.78 -8.43 -8.29
C ALA A 85 -15.32 -7.24 -7.49
N ARG A 86 -16.40 -6.59 -7.94
CA ARG A 86 -17.12 -5.55 -7.20
C ARG A 86 -17.75 -6.09 -5.92
N GLU A 87 -18.45 -7.23 -6.03
CA GLU A 87 -19.08 -7.87 -4.87
C GLU A 87 -18.03 -8.27 -3.83
N LEU A 88 -16.83 -8.68 -4.24
CA LEU A 88 -15.74 -9.01 -3.33
C LEU A 88 -15.29 -7.79 -2.50
N TRP A 89 -15.22 -6.59 -3.07
CA TRP A 89 -14.85 -5.39 -2.31
C TRP A 89 -15.82 -5.16 -1.13
N THR A 90 -17.12 -5.11 -1.43
CA THR A 90 -18.16 -4.90 -0.40
C THR A 90 -18.17 -6.02 0.63
N ARG A 91 -18.12 -7.28 0.19
CA ARG A 91 -18.08 -8.44 1.11
C ARG A 91 -16.80 -8.48 1.94
N GLY A 92 -15.68 -8.03 1.39
CA GLY A 92 -14.39 -7.96 2.06
C GLY A 92 -14.39 -6.93 3.19
N ILE A 93 -14.99 -5.76 2.95
CA ILE A 93 -15.23 -4.75 4.00
C ILE A 93 -16.11 -5.36 5.11
N ASP A 94 -17.25 -5.94 4.75
CA ASP A 94 -18.17 -6.55 5.72
C ASP A 94 -17.48 -7.65 6.53
N ALA A 95 -16.73 -8.54 5.86
CA ALA A 95 -15.96 -9.61 6.49
C ALA A 95 -14.89 -9.06 7.44
N GLY A 96 -14.14 -8.05 7.00
CA GLY A 96 -13.11 -7.40 7.81
C GLY A 96 -13.70 -6.81 9.09
N ARG A 97 -14.81 -6.07 8.96
CA ARG A 97 -15.51 -5.42 10.08
C ARG A 97 -16.28 -6.38 10.99
N ALA A 98 -16.80 -7.49 10.46
CA ALA A 98 -17.53 -8.48 11.24
C ALA A 98 -16.64 -9.17 12.30
N MET A 99 -15.32 -9.12 12.13
CA MET A 99 -14.37 -9.61 13.13
C MET A 99 -14.19 -8.64 14.32
N ALA A 100 -14.74 -7.43 14.24
CA ALA A 100 -14.78 -6.46 15.34
C ALA A 100 -15.88 -6.81 16.34
N GLU A 101 -15.53 -7.33 17.52
CA GLU A 101 -16.47 -7.45 18.65
C GLU A 101 -16.76 -6.08 19.29
N GLY A 102 -17.28 -5.14 18.50
CA GLY A 102 -17.53 -3.74 18.87
C GLY A 102 -16.32 -2.82 18.67
N GLY A 103 -16.61 -1.59 18.24
CA GLY A 103 -15.62 -0.56 17.92
C GLY A 103 -15.14 -0.57 16.47
N LEU A 104 -14.24 0.36 16.14
CA LEU A 104 -13.69 0.56 14.80
C LEU A 104 -12.50 -0.40 14.57
N ASP A 105 -12.76 -1.56 13.98
CA ASP A 105 -11.74 -2.57 13.66
C ASP A 105 -12.08 -3.28 12.34
N ALA A 106 -11.06 -3.65 11.56
CA ALA A 106 -11.23 -4.47 10.37
C ALA A 106 -9.99 -5.33 10.09
N ASP A 107 -10.20 -6.58 9.67
CA ASP A 107 -9.13 -7.47 9.18
C ASP A 107 -9.02 -7.40 7.66
N ASP A 108 -7.83 -7.07 7.15
CA ASP A 108 -7.55 -6.95 5.71
C ASP A 108 -7.31 -8.30 5.02
N ARG A 109 -6.89 -9.30 5.78
CA ARG A 109 -6.44 -10.59 5.23
C ARG A 109 -7.55 -11.37 4.53
N PRO A 110 -8.80 -11.46 5.04
CA PRO A 110 -9.87 -12.19 4.36
C PRO A 110 -10.13 -11.70 2.93
N LEU A 111 -10.21 -10.38 2.72
CA LEU A 111 -10.38 -9.79 1.39
C LEU A 111 -9.21 -10.15 0.47
N TYR A 112 -7.98 -9.96 0.95
CA TYR A 112 -6.78 -10.24 0.17
C TYR A 112 -6.70 -11.72 -0.25
N TRP A 113 -6.90 -12.66 0.69
CA TRP A 113 -6.86 -14.09 0.37
C TRP A 113 -7.99 -14.51 -0.56
N ALA A 114 -9.18 -13.92 -0.45
CA ALA A 114 -10.29 -14.21 -1.35
C ALA A 114 -10.01 -13.74 -2.78
N ARG A 115 -9.38 -12.56 -2.91
CA ARG A 115 -8.92 -12.03 -4.20
C ARG A 115 -7.92 -12.96 -4.87
N LEU A 116 -6.88 -13.39 -4.15
CA LEU A 116 -5.89 -14.32 -4.68
C LEU A 116 -6.50 -15.68 -5.04
N ALA A 117 -7.47 -16.16 -4.26
CA ALA A 117 -8.17 -17.39 -4.56
C ALA A 117 -9.02 -17.28 -5.85
N MET A 118 -9.67 -16.13 -6.09
CA MET A 118 -10.35 -15.84 -7.36
C MET A 118 -9.37 -15.76 -8.53
N ILE A 119 -8.23 -15.08 -8.37
CA ILE A 119 -7.19 -14.99 -9.42
C ILE A 119 -6.62 -16.37 -9.74
N GLY A 120 -6.37 -17.19 -8.71
CA GLY A 120 -5.96 -18.59 -8.87
C GLY A 120 -6.99 -19.41 -9.63
N ALA A 121 -8.27 -19.34 -9.24
CA ALA A 121 -9.35 -20.05 -9.92
C ALA A 121 -9.48 -19.63 -11.40
N LEU A 122 -9.41 -18.32 -11.68
CA LEU A 122 -9.44 -17.78 -13.04
C LEU A 122 -8.24 -18.25 -13.86
N THR A 123 -7.04 -18.32 -13.26
CA THR A 123 -5.82 -18.81 -13.92
C THR A 123 -5.96 -20.27 -14.31
N GLN A 124 -6.43 -21.12 -13.38
CA GLN A 124 -6.67 -22.54 -13.65
C GLN A 124 -7.71 -22.74 -14.77
N TRP A 125 -8.84 -22.04 -14.68
CA TRP A 125 -9.88 -22.11 -15.71
C TRP A 125 -9.38 -21.63 -17.08
N SER A 126 -8.60 -20.55 -17.10
CA SER A 126 -8.10 -19.94 -18.34
C SER A 126 -7.14 -20.86 -19.07
N GLU A 127 -6.26 -21.56 -18.36
CA GLU A 127 -5.38 -22.56 -18.96
C GLU A 127 -6.17 -23.74 -19.54
N ALA A 128 -7.12 -24.30 -18.77
CA ALA A 128 -7.94 -25.43 -19.22
C ALA A 128 -8.83 -25.11 -20.44
N ASN A 129 -9.06 -23.83 -20.73
CA ASN A 129 -9.88 -23.34 -21.83
C ASN A 129 -9.08 -22.62 -22.93
N ASP A 130 -7.75 -22.76 -22.95
CA ASP A 130 -6.86 -22.15 -23.95
C ASP A 130 -7.06 -20.62 -24.10
N VAL A 131 -7.33 -19.92 -22.99
CA VAL A 131 -7.51 -18.46 -23.01
C VAL A 131 -6.15 -17.78 -23.26
N PRO A 132 -6.05 -16.85 -24.22
CA PRO A 132 -4.81 -16.12 -24.46
C PRO A 132 -4.31 -15.40 -23.21
N LYS A 133 -2.99 -15.41 -22.99
CA LYS A 133 -2.35 -14.84 -21.80
C LYS A 133 -2.65 -13.35 -21.62
N GLU A 134 -2.75 -12.61 -22.71
CA GLU A 134 -3.10 -11.19 -22.73
C GLU A 134 -4.52 -11.00 -22.17
N LYS A 135 -5.47 -11.84 -22.58
CA LYS A 135 -6.85 -11.78 -22.10
C LYS A 135 -6.98 -12.21 -20.63
N LEU A 136 -6.19 -13.18 -20.18
CA LEU A 136 -6.08 -13.52 -18.76
C LEU A 136 -5.53 -12.32 -17.96
N THR A 137 -4.47 -11.68 -18.45
CA THR A 137 -3.87 -10.50 -17.81
C THR A 137 -4.88 -9.36 -17.68
N ASP A 138 -5.63 -9.06 -18.74
CA ASP A 138 -6.70 -8.05 -18.70
C ASP A 138 -7.78 -8.37 -17.65
N ARG A 139 -8.17 -9.65 -17.55
CA ARG A 139 -9.19 -10.10 -16.59
C ARG A 139 -8.69 -10.06 -15.15
N ILE A 140 -7.43 -10.43 -14.91
CA ILE A 140 -6.79 -10.29 -13.60
C ILE A 140 -6.75 -8.82 -13.21
N ALA A 141 -6.39 -7.91 -14.13
CA ALA A 141 -6.39 -6.47 -13.88
C ALA A 141 -7.79 -5.93 -13.48
N VAL A 142 -8.87 -6.49 -14.05
CA VAL A 142 -10.25 -6.19 -13.63
C VAL A 142 -10.51 -6.65 -12.20
N ILE A 143 -10.19 -7.91 -11.86
CA ILE A 143 -10.32 -8.40 -10.47
C ILE A 143 -9.52 -7.50 -9.53
N ASP A 144 -8.27 -7.23 -9.88
CA ASP A 144 -7.35 -6.48 -9.05
C ASP A 144 -7.85 -5.05 -8.75
N ARG A 145 -8.33 -4.32 -9.77
CA ARG A 145 -8.82 -2.95 -9.60
C ARG A 145 -10.12 -2.90 -8.79
N LEU A 146 -11.11 -3.68 -9.20
CA LEU A 146 -12.47 -3.58 -8.66
C LEU A 146 -12.57 -4.13 -7.24
N SER A 147 -11.89 -5.22 -6.95
CA SER A 147 -11.89 -5.78 -5.59
C SER A 147 -11.02 -5.00 -4.60
N ARG A 148 -10.38 -3.91 -5.03
CA ARG A 148 -9.61 -2.96 -4.20
C ARG A 148 -10.31 -1.62 -4.01
N GLY A 149 -11.56 -1.46 -4.45
CA GLY A 149 -12.29 -0.20 -4.32
C GLY A 149 -11.74 0.94 -5.18
N GLN A 150 -10.85 0.65 -6.14
CA GLN A 150 -10.21 1.72 -6.92
C GLN A 150 -11.19 2.46 -7.83
N ASP A 151 -12.35 1.88 -8.13
CA ASP A 151 -13.40 2.51 -8.93
C ASP A 151 -14.61 2.95 -8.09
N THR A 152 -14.53 2.84 -6.77
CA THR A 152 -15.49 3.43 -5.83
C THR A 152 -15.03 4.78 -5.29
N LEU A 153 -13.84 5.25 -5.71
CA LEU A 153 -13.37 6.61 -5.46
C LEU A 153 -14.12 7.60 -6.37
N ASP A 154 -15.29 8.02 -5.94
CA ASP A 154 -16.20 8.90 -6.65
C ASP A 154 -16.80 9.95 -5.70
N PRO A 155 -16.12 11.11 -5.51
CA PRO A 155 -16.64 12.20 -4.69
C PRO A 155 -17.98 12.74 -5.16
N ASP A 156 -18.26 12.72 -6.46
CA ASP A 156 -19.50 13.26 -7.03
C ASP A 156 -20.73 12.40 -6.67
N ALA A 157 -20.52 11.11 -6.38
CA ALA A 157 -21.56 10.20 -5.92
C ALA A 157 -21.93 10.36 -4.44
N SER A 158 -21.14 11.08 -3.63
CA SER A 158 -21.45 11.29 -2.21
C SER A 158 -22.43 12.44 -1.99
N ASP A 159 -23.28 12.32 -0.97
CA ASP A 159 -24.08 13.43 -0.44
C ASP A 159 -23.28 14.35 0.51
N HIS A 160 -22.03 14.00 0.79
CA HIS A 160 -21.10 14.67 1.69
C HIS A 160 -19.87 15.18 0.94
N ASP A 161 -19.07 16.02 1.59
CA ASP A 161 -17.70 16.27 1.14
C ASP A 161 -16.88 14.99 1.36
N VAL A 162 -15.76 14.83 0.66
CA VAL A 162 -15.02 13.55 0.63
C VAL A 162 -13.56 13.70 1.03
N VAL A 163 -13.07 12.77 1.86
CA VAL A 163 -11.63 12.47 2.00
C VAL A 163 -11.32 11.20 1.21
N VAL A 164 -10.26 11.23 0.41
CA VAL A 164 -9.72 10.03 -0.24
C VAL A 164 -8.61 9.45 0.63
N LEU A 165 -8.68 8.16 0.98
CA LEU A 165 -7.66 7.49 1.76
C LEU A 165 -7.22 6.17 1.12
N THR A 166 -5.91 5.96 0.96
CA THR A 166 -5.39 4.72 0.38
C THR A 166 -4.68 3.86 1.41
N GLY A 167 -4.73 2.54 1.22
CA GLY A 167 -3.95 1.56 1.98
C GLY A 167 -3.28 0.53 1.07
N PHE A 168 -2.54 -0.40 1.66
CA PHE A 168 -1.91 -1.51 0.95
C PHE A 168 -2.45 -2.86 1.38
N ASP A 169 -2.40 -3.81 0.45
CA ASP A 169 -2.54 -5.23 0.74
C ASP A 169 -1.44 -5.74 1.71
N PRO A 170 -1.65 -6.91 2.36
CA PRO A 170 -0.59 -7.65 3.05
C PRO A 170 0.65 -7.91 2.19
N PHE A 171 1.82 -8.00 2.83
CA PHE A 171 3.10 -8.25 2.18
C PHE A 171 4.01 -9.15 3.01
N PHE A 172 5.11 -9.60 2.40
CA PHE A 172 6.05 -10.58 2.98
C PHE A 172 5.41 -11.93 3.34
N LEU A 173 4.34 -12.31 2.65
CA LEU A 173 3.55 -13.51 2.94
C LEU A 173 4.28 -14.82 2.67
N PHE A 174 5.33 -14.78 1.86
CA PHE A 174 6.26 -15.89 1.69
C PHE A 174 7.07 -16.19 2.97
N THR A 175 7.11 -15.26 3.93
CA THR A 175 7.69 -15.48 5.26
C THR A 175 6.65 -15.99 6.24
N ASP A 176 5.45 -15.41 6.22
CA ASP A 176 4.34 -15.76 7.11
C ASP A 176 3.00 -15.31 6.50
N THR A 177 2.15 -16.26 6.18
CA THR A 177 0.82 -16.03 5.59
C THR A 177 -0.20 -15.43 6.56
N ARG A 178 0.18 -15.21 7.82
CA ARG A 178 -0.65 -14.56 8.83
C ARG A 178 -0.47 -13.04 8.86
N ILE A 179 0.55 -12.50 8.17
CA ILE A 179 0.84 -11.07 8.20
C ILE A 179 -0.38 -10.29 7.70
N SER A 180 -0.76 -9.28 8.48
CA SER A 180 -1.79 -8.28 8.18
C SER A 180 -1.07 -6.95 7.92
N ASN A 181 -1.68 -6.07 7.14
CA ASN A 181 -1.19 -4.72 6.91
C ASN A 181 -2.12 -3.71 7.61
N PRO A 182 -1.62 -2.92 8.58
CA PRO A 182 -2.44 -1.92 9.27
C PRO A 182 -3.05 -0.89 8.30
N SER A 183 -2.36 -0.54 7.21
CA SER A 183 -2.92 0.38 6.21
C SER A 183 -4.10 -0.20 5.45
N GLY A 184 -4.07 -1.50 5.15
CA GLY A 184 -5.21 -2.20 4.54
C GLY A 184 -6.40 -2.29 5.51
N ALA A 185 -6.11 -2.60 6.78
CA ALA A 185 -7.12 -2.63 7.84
C ALA A 185 -7.78 -1.26 8.05
N ILE A 186 -7.01 -0.17 8.00
CA ILE A 186 -7.51 1.21 8.06
C ILE A 186 -8.46 1.49 6.90
N ALA A 187 -8.07 1.19 5.66
CA ALA A 187 -8.92 1.44 4.51
C ALA A 187 -10.28 0.72 4.66
N LEU A 188 -10.25 -0.58 4.99
CA LEU A 188 -11.48 -1.34 5.20
C LEU A 188 -12.32 -0.83 6.38
N ALA A 189 -11.70 -0.37 7.46
CA ALA A 189 -12.44 0.13 8.61
C ALA A 189 -13.07 1.51 8.36
N LEU A 190 -12.43 2.34 7.54
CA LEU A 190 -12.86 3.73 7.32
C LEU A 190 -13.71 3.95 6.06
N ASP A 191 -13.78 2.98 5.13
CA ASP A 191 -14.59 3.13 3.91
C ASP A 191 -16.07 3.46 4.19
N GLY A 192 -16.56 4.59 3.70
CA GLY A 192 -17.91 5.09 3.93
C GLY A 192 -18.18 5.57 5.37
N GLU A 193 -17.16 5.64 6.24
CA GLU A 193 -17.31 6.32 7.53
C GLU A 193 -17.51 7.82 7.28
N VAL A 194 -18.44 8.42 8.02
CA VAL A 194 -18.69 9.86 8.00
C VAL A 194 -18.14 10.49 9.27
N VAL A 195 -17.33 11.53 9.12
CA VAL A 195 -16.74 12.32 10.21
C VAL A 195 -17.22 13.76 10.16
N ASP A 196 -17.05 14.47 11.28
CA ASP A 196 -17.37 15.91 11.32
C ASP A 196 -16.23 16.69 10.65
N GLY A 197 -16.56 17.42 9.57
CA GLY A 197 -15.68 18.42 8.95
C GLY A 197 -16.06 19.85 9.36
N PRO A 198 -15.23 20.83 8.99
CA PRO A 198 -15.50 22.24 9.31
C PRO A 198 -16.76 22.80 8.65
N ASN A 199 -17.13 22.27 7.48
CA ASN A 199 -18.25 22.74 6.65
C ASN A 199 -19.46 21.81 6.66
N GLY A 200 -19.35 20.64 7.28
CA GLY A 200 -20.40 19.63 7.31
C GLY A 200 -19.83 18.22 7.50
N PRO A 201 -20.69 17.19 7.41
CA PRO A 201 -20.24 15.81 7.42
C PRO A 201 -19.36 15.50 6.20
N VAL A 202 -18.30 14.72 6.41
CA VAL A 202 -17.32 14.32 5.39
C VAL A 202 -17.22 12.80 5.35
N GLU A 203 -17.44 12.21 4.18
CA GLU A 203 -17.30 10.77 3.94
C GLU A 203 -15.85 10.41 3.62
N ILE A 204 -15.36 9.30 4.16
CA ILE A 204 -14.05 8.75 3.81
C ILE A 204 -14.22 7.67 2.74
N GLN A 205 -13.72 7.92 1.53
CA GLN A 205 -13.68 6.93 0.45
C GLN A 205 -12.29 6.32 0.36
N THR A 206 -12.22 4.99 0.24
CA THR A 206 -10.95 4.28 0.31
C THR A 206 -10.64 3.40 -0.88
N ALA A 207 -9.34 3.16 -1.10
CA ALA A 207 -8.87 2.17 -2.05
C ALA A 207 -7.60 1.46 -1.54
N LEU A 208 -7.45 0.21 -1.94
CA LEU A 208 -6.24 -0.58 -1.69
C LEU A 208 -5.31 -0.59 -2.90
N PHE A 209 -4.02 -0.80 -2.65
CA PHE A 209 -3.01 -1.02 -3.66
C PHE A 209 -2.19 -2.29 -3.38
N PRO A 210 -1.77 -3.03 -4.42
CA PRO A 210 -0.92 -4.20 -4.26
C PRO A 210 0.51 -3.79 -3.89
N VAL A 211 1.22 -4.69 -3.20
CA VAL A 211 2.66 -4.54 -2.96
C VAL A 211 3.42 -5.23 -4.10
N ARG A 212 3.35 -4.64 -5.31
CA ARG A 212 3.92 -5.15 -6.56
C ARG A 212 4.44 -4.03 -7.47
N TRP A 213 5.65 -4.17 -8.01
CA TRP A 213 6.31 -3.13 -8.82
C TRP A 213 5.64 -2.88 -10.17
N ARG A 214 5.14 -3.96 -10.81
CA ARG A 214 4.56 -3.89 -12.15
C ARG A 214 3.30 -3.02 -12.17
N ASP A 215 2.40 -3.17 -11.20
CA ASP A 215 1.13 -2.45 -11.17
C ASP A 215 1.33 -0.93 -11.06
N PHE A 216 2.32 -0.53 -10.25
CA PHE A 216 2.72 0.87 -10.16
C PHE A 216 3.39 1.34 -11.45
N GLY A 217 4.20 0.49 -12.08
CA GLY A 217 4.83 0.75 -13.37
C GLY A 217 3.82 0.89 -14.51
N ASP A 218 2.66 0.25 -14.39
CA ASP A 218 1.54 0.31 -15.34
C ASP A 218 0.57 1.47 -15.04
N GLY A 219 0.89 2.32 -14.05
CA GLY A 219 0.13 3.52 -13.72
C GLY A 219 -1.13 3.29 -12.89
N MET A 220 -1.18 2.22 -12.09
CA MET A 220 -2.36 1.90 -11.26
C MET A 220 -2.72 3.03 -10.29
N VAL A 221 -1.73 3.70 -9.68
CA VAL A 221 -1.97 4.81 -8.74
C VAL A 221 -2.69 5.96 -9.44
N GLU A 222 -2.19 6.38 -10.60
CA GLU A 222 -2.73 7.50 -11.35
C GLU A 222 -4.11 7.17 -11.91
N LYS A 223 -4.30 5.95 -12.42
CA LYS A 223 -5.59 5.46 -12.95
C LYS A 223 -6.68 5.41 -11.88
N ALA A 224 -6.33 5.04 -10.65
CA ALA A 224 -7.27 4.98 -9.53
C ALA A 224 -7.59 6.37 -8.95
N LEU A 225 -6.60 7.26 -8.81
CA LEU A 225 -6.79 8.55 -8.13
C LEU A 225 -7.28 9.67 -9.06
N THR A 226 -7.00 9.61 -10.37
CA THR A 226 -7.39 10.69 -11.30
C THR A 226 -8.90 10.97 -11.30
N PRO A 227 -9.81 9.97 -11.35
CA PRO A 227 -11.24 10.23 -11.30
C PRO A 227 -11.65 11.05 -10.07
N ALA A 228 -11.22 10.65 -8.88
CA ALA A 228 -11.55 11.38 -7.65
C ALA A 228 -10.91 12.78 -7.58
N LEU A 229 -9.65 12.94 -8.00
CA LEU A 229 -8.97 14.24 -7.97
C LEU A 229 -9.45 15.20 -9.07
N THR A 230 -10.25 14.74 -10.02
CA THR A 230 -10.82 15.57 -11.10
C THR A 230 -12.34 15.62 -11.08
N ALA A 231 -12.96 15.08 -10.02
CA ALA A 231 -14.38 15.19 -9.74
C ALA A 231 -14.83 16.65 -9.62
N GLU A 232 -16.11 16.92 -9.88
CA GLU A 232 -16.68 18.26 -9.70
C GLU A 232 -16.59 18.69 -8.23
N LYS A 233 -16.85 17.76 -7.31
CA LYS A 233 -16.54 17.85 -5.89
C LYS A 233 -15.10 17.40 -5.66
N THR A 234 -14.16 18.33 -5.75
CA THR A 234 -12.77 18.03 -5.37
C THR A 234 -12.73 17.56 -3.91
N PRO A 235 -11.99 16.49 -3.58
CA PRO A 235 -11.88 16.03 -2.20
C PRO A 235 -11.34 17.12 -1.26
N GLU A 236 -11.72 17.07 0.02
CA GLU A 236 -11.19 17.97 1.06
C GLU A 236 -9.74 17.66 1.38
N LEU A 237 -9.38 16.37 1.35
CA LEU A 237 -8.05 15.86 1.66
C LEU A 237 -7.78 14.58 0.87
N PHE A 238 -6.50 14.26 0.65
CA PHE A 238 -6.11 12.88 0.39
C PHE A 238 -4.97 12.39 1.29
N PHE A 239 -5.08 11.13 1.72
CA PHE A 239 -4.10 10.43 2.52
C PHE A 239 -3.63 9.19 1.79
N THR A 240 -2.33 9.03 1.65
CA THR A 240 -1.76 7.71 1.38
C THR A 240 -1.24 7.13 2.68
N VAL A 241 -1.64 5.91 3.03
CA VAL A 241 -1.27 5.27 4.30
C VAL A 241 -0.45 4.01 4.04
N SER A 242 0.59 3.79 4.83
CA SER A 242 1.45 2.60 4.74
C SER A 242 1.91 2.14 6.10
N GLN A 243 2.27 0.86 6.23
CA GLN A 243 2.91 0.38 7.45
C GLN A 243 4.33 0.93 7.58
N GLY A 244 4.67 1.49 8.73
CA GLY A 244 5.97 2.10 9.04
C GLY A 244 6.74 1.37 10.15
N SER A 245 7.17 2.14 11.16
CA SER A 245 8.05 1.70 12.24
C SER A 245 7.27 1.19 13.47
N PRO A 246 7.87 0.45 14.41
CA PRO A 246 7.20 0.09 15.64
C PRO A 246 6.84 1.29 16.52
N GLN A 247 5.63 1.27 17.09
CA GLN A 247 5.15 2.16 18.16
C GLN A 247 5.01 3.66 17.82
N GLU A 248 5.13 4.07 16.56
CA GLU A 248 4.92 5.46 16.17
C GLU A 248 4.29 5.62 14.78
N PHE A 249 3.58 6.72 14.60
CA PHE A 249 3.18 7.24 13.30
C PHE A 249 4.22 8.23 12.79
N ASP A 250 4.47 8.19 11.49
CA ASP A 250 5.40 9.07 10.81
C ASP A 250 4.62 9.85 9.73
N LEU A 251 4.59 11.18 9.86
CA LEU A 251 4.02 12.09 8.85
C LEU A 251 5.14 12.50 7.90
N GLU A 252 5.15 11.96 6.70
CA GLU A 252 6.26 12.14 5.77
C GLU A 252 6.17 13.49 5.05
N ALA A 253 7.25 14.26 5.11
CA ALA A 253 7.35 15.57 4.48
C ALA A 253 7.66 15.47 2.99
N PHE A 254 8.57 14.57 2.62
CA PHE A 254 9.17 14.50 1.29
C PHE A 254 9.18 13.07 0.75
N ASN A 255 8.75 12.92 -0.50
CA ASN A 255 8.78 11.65 -1.23
C ASN A 255 9.77 11.73 -2.38
N GLY A 256 10.54 10.67 -2.63
CA GLY A 256 11.62 10.65 -3.61
C GLY A 256 11.28 9.86 -4.88
N ALA A 257 11.76 10.33 -6.03
CA ALA A 257 11.59 9.72 -7.34
C ALA A 257 12.43 8.43 -7.55
N TRP A 258 12.50 7.54 -6.55
CA TRP A 258 13.40 6.38 -6.56
C TRP A 258 12.69 5.11 -6.08
N ARG A 259 12.86 4.03 -6.85
CA ARG A 259 12.56 2.65 -6.46
C ARG A 259 13.82 1.99 -5.94
N GLY A 260 13.68 1.36 -4.79
CA GLY A 260 14.69 0.60 -4.11
C GLY A 260 14.04 -0.38 -3.14
N GLY A 261 14.69 -0.60 -2.00
CA GLY A 261 14.19 -1.53 -1.00
C GLY A 261 14.47 -2.99 -1.34
N THR A 262 13.41 -3.80 -1.44
CA THR A 262 13.46 -5.26 -1.44
C THR A 262 12.53 -5.86 -2.49
N ILE A 263 12.46 -7.19 -2.54
CA ILE A 263 11.51 -7.90 -3.38
C ILE A 263 10.06 -7.56 -3.02
N ASP A 264 9.21 -7.50 -4.05
CA ASP A 264 7.76 -7.35 -3.90
C ASP A 264 7.05 -8.70 -3.61
N ASN A 265 5.72 -8.69 -3.57
CA ASN A 265 4.96 -9.92 -3.30
C ASN A 265 5.08 -10.98 -4.40
N GLU A 266 5.38 -10.60 -5.64
CA GLU A 266 5.71 -11.51 -6.74
C GLU A 266 7.20 -11.93 -6.71
N ARG A 267 7.92 -11.58 -5.64
CA ARG A 267 9.36 -11.82 -5.45
C ARG A 267 10.24 -11.12 -6.49
N SER A 268 9.75 -10.03 -7.07
CA SER A 268 10.45 -9.24 -8.10
C SER A 268 11.22 -8.08 -7.48
N CYS A 269 12.40 -7.77 -8.05
CA CYS A 269 13.18 -6.59 -7.69
C CYS A 269 13.00 -5.48 -8.74
N TYR A 270 13.07 -4.23 -8.29
CA TYR A 270 13.24 -3.08 -9.16
C TYR A 270 14.08 -2.02 -8.44
N GLN A 271 15.12 -1.50 -9.09
CA GLN A 271 15.89 -0.36 -8.60
C GLN A 271 16.11 0.66 -9.72
N GLY A 272 15.94 1.94 -9.39
CA GLY A 272 16.11 3.03 -10.35
C GLY A 272 15.10 4.14 -10.12
N THR A 273 15.08 5.13 -11.01
CA THR A 273 14.06 6.18 -10.97
C THR A 273 12.66 5.58 -11.12
N ILE A 274 11.68 6.11 -10.38
CA ILE A 274 10.27 5.69 -10.52
C ILE A 274 9.82 5.94 -11.98
N PRO A 275 9.42 4.90 -12.74
CA PRO A 275 8.97 5.07 -14.12
C PRO A 275 7.56 5.65 -14.15
N ILE A 276 7.34 6.72 -14.90
CA ILE A 276 6.00 7.30 -15.10
C ILE A 276 5.50 6.91 -16.50
N PRO A 277 4.36 6.21 -16.62
CA PRO A 277 3.78 5.86 -17.92
C PRO A 277 3.53 7.09 -18.80
N GLU A 278 3.64 6.93 -20.13
CA GLU A 278 3.43 8.04 -21.07
C GLU A 278 1.97 8.53 -21.11
N ASP A 279 1.01 7.68 -20.75
CA ASP A 279 -0.42 7.95 -20.79
C ASP A 279 -0.98 8.56 -19.50
N VAL A 280 -0.18 8.67 -18.43
CA VAL A 280 -0.62 9.30 -17.18
C VAL A 280 -0.19 10.77 -17.11
N ARG A 281 -1.04 11.59 -16.50
CA ARG A 281 -0.74 13.00 -16.29
C ARG A 281 0.37 13.15 -15.25
N THR A 282 1.37 13.95 -15.56
CA THR A 282 2.54 14.16 -14.70
C THR A 282 3.18 15.54 -14.90
N VAL A 283 4.14 15.90 -14.03
CA VAL A 283 4.97 17.09 -14.17
C VAL A 283 6.20 16.76 -15.04
N SER A 284 6.51 17.64 -16.00
CA SER A 284 7.66 17.47 -16.90
C SER A 284 8.60 18.69 -16.84
N PRO A 285 9.92 18.51 -16.62
CA PRO A 285 10.59 17.23 -16.34
C PRO A 285 10.14 16.63 -14.99
N GLN A 286 10.26 15.31 -14.84
CA GLN A 286 9.90 14.59 -13.61
C GLN A 286 10.72 15.16 -12.42
N PRO A 287 10.07 15.69 -11.37
CA PRO A 287 10.77 16.22 -10.21
C PRO A 287 11.38 15.10 -9.39
N GLN A 288 12.56 15.33 -8.79
CA GLN A 288 13.20 14.33 -7.91
C GLN A 288 12.48 14.16 -6.58
N TRP A 289 11.75 15.18 -6.15
CA TRP A 289 11.09 15.25 -4.86
C TRP A 289 9.70 15.84 -5.00
N THR A 290 8.76 15.33 -4.22
CA THR A 290 7.43 15.94 -4.02
C THR A 290 7.22 16.19 -2.53
N GLU A 291 6.44 17.21 -2.18
CA GLU A 291 6.22 17.60 -0.77
C GLU A 291 4.77 17.39 -0.33
N SER A 292 4.62 16.92 0.91
CA SER A 292 3.35 16.82 1.62
C SER A 292 2.78 18.20 1.94
N THR A 293 1.51 18.41 1.62
CA THR A 293 0.75 19.63 1.97
C THR A 293 -0.17 19.42 3.18
N LEU A 294 -0.06 18.26 3.86
CA LEU A 294 -0.79 18.02 5.11
C LEU A 294 -0.38 19.05 6.19
N PRO A 295 -1.31 19.45 7.08
CA PRO A 295 -1.02 20.33 8.21
C PRO A 295 -0.29 19.57 9.34
N ARG A 296 0.88 19.02 9.04
CA ARG A 296 1.62 18.06 9.88
C ARG A 296 1.88 18.55 11.31
N ALA A 297 2.22 19.83 11.48
CA ALA A 297 2.45 20.40 12.80
C ALA A 297 1.20 20.34 13.69
N ALA A 298 0.04 20.73 13.16
CA ALA A 298 -1.22 20.64 13.87
C ALA A 298 -1.62 19.19 14.16
N MET A 299 -1.42 18.29 13.19
CA MET A 299 -1.69 16.86 13.37
C MET A 299 -0.86 16.25 14.51
N VAL A 300 0.42 16.62 14.62
CA VAL A 300 1.29 16.20 15.75
C VAL A 300 0.76 16.74 17.08
N ASP A 301 0.43 18.03 17.13
CA ASP A 301 -0.02 18.69 18.37
C ASP A 301 -1.39 18.17 18.85
N ASP A 302 -2.36 18.03 17.94
CA ASP A 302 -3.74 17.59 18.24
C ASP A 302 -3.82 16.12 18.67
N THR A 303 -2.83 15.32 18.29
CA THR A 303 -2.74 13.90 18.64
C THR A 303 -1.69 13.60 19.71
N ASP A 304 -1.19 14.63 20.41
CA ASP A 304 -0.28 14.43 21.54
C ASP A 304 -0.93 13.59 22.66
N GLY A 305 -0.15 12.71 23.27
CA GLY A 305 -0.58 11.79 24.33
C GLY A 305 -1.57 10.70 23.89
N ARG A 306 -1.82 10.53 22.59
CA ARG A 306 -2.53 9.36 22.03
C ARG A 306 -1.66 8.09 22.15
N PRO A 307 -2.22 6.87 21.96
CA PRO A 307 -1.53 5.62 22.28
C PRO A 307 -0.17 5.46 21.58
N PHE A 308 -0.03 6.01 20.38
CA PHE A 308 1.22 6.04 19.62
C PHE A 308 1.72 7.47 19.45
N ALA A 309 3.04 7.66 19.49
CA ALA A 309 3.60 8.98 19.17
C ALA A 309 3.40 9.29 17.68
N VAL A 310 3.21 10.57 17.35
CA VAL A 310 3.15 11.05 15.96
C VAL A 310 4.37 11.92 15.70
N LYS A 311 5.12 11.65 14.64
CA LYS A 311 6.38 12.31 14.30
C LYS A 311 6.25 13.05 12.98
N ASP A 312 6.70 14.29 12.94
CA ASP A 312 6.95 14.98 11.68
C ASP A 312 8.29 14.50 11.10
N ARG A 313 8.26 13.68 10.05
CA ARG A 313 9.46 13.10 9.42
C ARG A 313 9.87 13.90 8.20
N ARG A 314 11.04 14.51 8.30
CA ARG A 314 11.61 15.38 7.25
C ARG A 314 12.87 14.81 6.60
N SER A 315 13.38 13.69 7.10
CA SER A 315 14.66 13.16 6.63
C SER A 315 14.55 12.49 5.27
N VAL A 316 15.54 12.69 4.40
CA VAL A 316 15.65 12.03 3.08
C VAL A 316 17.06 11.49 2.86
N THR A 317 17.23 10.64 1.85
CA THR A 317 18.55 10.24 1.35
C THR A 317 18.72 10.69 -0.10
N GLU A 318 19.76 11.46 -0.37
CA GLU A 318 19.99 12.08 -1.68
C GLU A 318 21.38 11.81 -2.25
N ALA A 319 21.51 12.02 -3.56
CA ALA A 319 22.78 12.11 -4.26
C ALA A 319 22.95 13.52 -4.87
N PRO A 320 24.19 13.96 -5.19
CA PRO A 320 24.45 15.23 -5.87
C PRO A 320 23.66 15.40 -7.17
N GLY A 321 23.27 16.62 -7.51
CA GLY A 321 22.47 16.94 -8.70
C GLY A 321 23.12 16.62 -10.04
N ASP A 322 24.45 16.48 -10.08
CA ASP A 322 25.24 16.06 -11.25
C ASP A 322 25.40 14.53 -11.35
N THR A 323 24.72 13.77 -10.49
CA THR A 323 24.68 12.30 -10.58
C THR A 323 24.04 11.88 -11.90
N ALA A 324 24.75 11.08 -12.68
CA ALA A 324 24.22 10.54 -13.93
C ALA A 324 22.95 9.71 -13.69
N PRO A 325 21.98 9.71 -14.64
CA PRO A 325 20.83 8.83 -14.57
C PRO A 325 21.25 7.37 -14.37
N THR A 326 20.61 6.68 -13.42
CA THR A 326 20.83 5.26 -13.20
C THR A 326 19.89 4.47 -14.11
N GLU A 327 20.44 3.60 -14.95
CA GLU A 327 19.65 2.62 -15.71
C GLU A 327 18.90 1.70 -14.74
N PRO A 328 17.57 1.50 -14.92
CA PRO A 328 16.82 0.62 -14.04
C PRO A 328 17.33 -0.82 -14.05
N THR A 329 17.37 -1.46 -12.88
CA THR A 329 17.73 -2.87 -12.73
C THR A 329 16.57 -3.64 -12.11
N VAL A 330 16.34 -4.87 -12.59
CA VAL A 330 15.29 -5.78 -12.08
C VAL A 330 15.88 -7.06 -11.47
N SER A 331 17.20 -7.09 -11.29
CA SER A 331 17.94 -8.24 -10.78
C SER A 331 17.81 -8.36 -9.26
N CYS A 332 17.76 -9.60 -8.77
CA CYS A 332 17.76 -9.91 -7.34
C CYS A 332 19.06 -10.61 -6.90
N PRO A 333 19.58 -10.35 -5.68
CA PRO A 333 19.09 -9.33 -4.73
C PRO A 333 19.39 -7.90 -5.23
N PRO A 334 18.65 -6.89 -4.75
CA PRO A 334 18.91 -5.50 -5.13
C PRO A 334 20.32 -5.07 -4.73
N ASP A 335 21.01 -4.37 -5.63
CA ASP A 335 22.32 -3.78 -5.39
C ASP A 335 22.21 -2.58 -4.45
N ARG A 336 22.54 -2.82 -3.18
CA ARG A 336 22.54 -1.78 -2.13
C ARG A 336 23.47 -0.61 -2.43
N ALA A 337 24.44 -0.75 -3.33
CA ALA A 337 25.31 0.36 -3.73
C ALA A 337 24.53 1.45 -4.47
N LEU A 338 23.48 1.11 -5.22
CA LEU A 338 22.68 2.07 -5.98
C LEU A 338 21.84 3.00 -5.09
N ASN A 339 21.51 2.54 -3.87
CA ASN A 339 20.69 3.31 -2.92
C ASN A 339 21.57 4.15 -1.97
N LYS A 340 22.90 4.08 -2.09
CA LYS A 340 23.81 4.90 -1.27
C LYS A 340 23.62 6.39 -1.59
N GLY A 341 23.53 7.18 -0.53
CA GLY A 341 23.45 8.64 -0.61
C GLY A 341 23.81 9.29 0.72
N VAL A 342 23.64 10.61 0.77
CA VAL A 342 23.80 11.43 1.97
C VAL A 342 22.44 11.57 2.63
N LYS A 343 22.35 11.21 3.91
CA LYS A 343 21.15 11.48 4.70
C LYS A 343 21.07 12.97 5.03
N ARG A 344 19.91 13.57 4.80
CA ARG A 344 19.55 14.92 5.23
C ARG A 344 18.43 14.81 6.23
N ASP A 345 18.53 15.54 7.34
CA ASP A 345 17.53 15.45 8.42
C ASP A 345 16.34 16.39 8.20
N ASP A 346 16.50 17.41 7.35
CA ASP A 346 15.52 18.48 7.13
C ASP A 346 15.28 18.73 5.64
N GLY A 347 14.90 17.68 4.92
CA GLY A 347 14.55 17.75 3.50
C GLY A 347 15.73 17.71 2.52
N PRO A 348 15.42 17.64 1.21
CA PRO A 348 16.43 17.56 0.17
C PRO A 348 17.14 18.88 -0.08
N THR A 349 18.40 18.82 -0.51
CA THR A 349 19.10 19.94 -1.11
C THR A 349 18.46 20.28 -2.46
N GLU A 350 18.32 21.57 -2.77
CA GLU A 350 17.83 22.02 -4.08
C GLU A 350 18.63 21.39 -5.23
N GLY A 351 17.92 20.77 -6.19
CA GLY A 351 18.52 20.12 -7.35
C GLY A 351 19.17 18.75 -7.08
N SER A 352 19.05 18.19 -5.87
CA SER A 352 19.57 16.85 -5.57
C SER A 352 18.76 15.74 -6.24
N VAL A 353 19.38 14.56 -6.37
CA VAL A 353 18.78 13.35 -6.94
C VAL A 353 18.29 12.44 -5.82
N ALA A 354 17.10 11.87 -5.98
CA ALA A 354 16.53 11.00 -4.95
C ALA A 354 17.21 9.63 -4.84
N ARG A 355 17.36 9.17 -3.60
CA ARG A 355 17.75 7.78 -3.25
C ARG A 355 16.83 7.15 -2.21
N ALA A 356 16.20 7.94 -1.36
CA ALA A 356 15.07 7.55 -0.53
C ALA A 356 14.30 8.80 -0.07
N GLY A 357 12.97 8.75 -0.08
CA GLY A 357 12.12 9.71 0.62
C GLY A 357 12.07 9.43 2.12
N GLY A 358 11.19 10.15 2.82
CA GLY A 358 11.00 9.96 4.27
C GLY A 358 10.55 8.54 4.63
N GLY A 359 9.63 7.99 3.82
CA GLY A 359 9.16 6.61 3.89
C GLY A 359 10.12 5.54 3.34
N GLY A 360 11.36 5.90 3.02
CA GLY A 360 12.35 5.02 2.39
C GLY A 360 12.30 5.05 0.86
N ASP A 361 12.59 3.91 0.23
CA ASP A 361 12.69 3.74 -1.22
C ASP A 361 11.81 2.60 -1.75
N TYR A 362 10.95 2.03 -0.91
CA TYR A 362 10.03 0.95 -1.28
C TYR A 362 8.68 1.50 -1.80
N LEU A 363 7.69 0.62 -2.02
CA LEU A 363 6.39 0.98 -2.57
C LEU A 363 5.59 2.00 -1.74
N SER A 364 5.84 2.11 -0.42
CA SER A 364 5.27 3.16 0.43
C SER A 364 5.71 4.57 -0.01
N ASN A 365 7.01 4.75 -0.28
CA ASN A 365 7.52 5.99 -0.87
C ASN A 365 6.96 6.20 -2.28
N GLU A 366 6.81 5.14 -3.07
CA GLU A 366 6.34 5.28 -4.44
C GLU A 366 4.87 5.74 -4.53
N ILE A 367 3.95 5.19 -3.72
CA ILE A 367 2.56 5.67 -3.73
C ILE A 367 2.48 7.13 -3.30
N ALA A 368 3.28 7.50 -2.29
CA ALA A 368 3.36 8.86 -1.78
C ALA A 368 3.87 9.82 -2.85
N TYR A 369 4.94 9.45 -3.54
CA TYR A 369 5.51 10.23 -4.63
C TYR A 369 4.52 10.39 -5.79
N ARG A 370 3.89 9.29 -6.25
CA ARG A 370 2.96 9.31 -7.39
C ARG A 370 1.69 10.10 -7.10
N ALA A 371 1.08 9.91 -5.94
CA ALA A 371 -0.15 10.62 -5.56
C ALA A 371 0.10 12.13 -5.45
N THR A 372 1.19 12.54 -4.80
CA THR A 372 1.58 13.94 -4.68
C THR A 372 1.99 14.54 -6.03
N LEU A 373 2.71 13.79 -6.86
CA LEU A 373 3.07 14.22 -8.22
C LEU A 373 1.83 14.42 -9.10
N LEU A 374 0.83 13.54 -8.98
CA LEU A 374 -0.44 13.66 -9.70
C LEU A 374 -1.21 14.91 -9.25
N ARG A 375 -1.34 15.15 -7.93
CA ARG A 375 -1.91 16.39 -7.38
C ARG A 375 -1.27 17.61 -8.02
N ASP A 376 0.07 17.66 -8.03
CA ASP A 376 0.83 18.78 -8.57
C ASP A 376 0.62 18.92 -10.09
N ALA A 377 0.59 17.81 -10.83
CA ALA A 377 0.34 17.80 -12.27
C ALA A 377 -1.08 18.25 -12.66
N LEU A 378 -2.04 18.07 -11.75
CA LEU A 378 -3.42 18.56 -11.87
C LEU A 378 -3.57 20.04 -11.48
N GLY A 379 -2.54 20.64 -10.87
CA GLY A 379 -2.58 22.02 -10.39
C GLY A 379 -3.34 22.20 -9.07
N LEU A 380 -3.49 21.12 -8.29
CA LEU A 380 -4.22 21.10 -7.03
C LEU A 380 -3.29 21.41 -5.84
N SER A 381 -2.48 22.47 -5.94
CA SER A 381 -1.48 22.79 -4.90
C SER A 381 -2.10 23.12 -3.54
N ASP A 382 -3.36 23.55 -3.53
CA ASP A 382 -4.10 23.91 -2.33
C ASP A 382 -4.82 22.71 -1.70
N LEU A 383 -4.90 21.57 -2.40
CA LEU A 383 -5.45 20.32 -1.86
C LEU A 383 -4.46 19.74 -0.83
N PRO A 384 -4.79 19.69 0.46
CA PRO A 384 -3.91 19.11 1.46
C PRO A 384 -3.86 17.60 1.27
N GLY A 385 -2.66 17.08 1.16
CA GLY A 385 -2.44 15.65 1.12
C GLY A 385 -0.99 15.26 1.19
N GLY A 386 -0.78 14.00 1.52
CA GLY A 386 0.54 13.49 1.88
C GLY A 386 0.51 12.03 2.29
N HIS A 387 1.55 11.63 3.01
CA HIS A 387 1.77 10.24 3.37
C HIS A 387 1.92 10.06 4.87
N VAL A 388 1.26 9.01 5.38
CA VAL A 388 1.30 8.62 6.78
C VAL A 388 1.75 7.19 6.88
N HIS A 389 2.85 6.99 7.59
CA HIS A 389 3.31 5.69 8.03
C HIS A 389 2.71 5.37 9.39
N THR A 390 2.12 4.18 9.54
CA THR A 390 1.51 3.70 10.78
C THR A 390 2.52 2.93 11.64
N PRO A 391 2.23 2.71 12.93
CA PRO A 391 2.89 1.68 13.70
C PRO A 391 2.77 0.30 13.01
N VAL A 392 3.74 -0.58 13.21
CA VAL A 392 3.59 -2.01 12.85
C VAL A 392 2.57 -2.68 13.78
N LEU A 393 1.88 -3.70 13.26
CA LEU A 393 0.99 -4.53 14.09
C LEU A 393 1.80 -5.39 15.07
N GLU A 394 1.39 -5.39 16.34
CA GLU A 394 1.97 -6.21 17.40
C GLU A 394 1.05 -7.39 17.78
N GLY A 395 1.54 -8.31 18.62
CA GLY A 395 0.74 -9.44 19.09
C GLY A 395 0.62 -10.61 18.10
N VAL A 396 1.59 -10.78 17.18
CA VAL A 396 1.59 -11.88 16.20
C VAL A 396 1.55 -13.28 16.84
N GLN A 397 0.99 -14.23 16.10
CA GLN A 397 0.49 -15.49 16.63
C GLN A 397 1.59 -16.56 16.82
N LYS A 398 1.34 -17.55 17.70
CA LYS A 398 2.33 -18.58 18.06
C LYS A 398 2.39 -19.77 17.10
N THR A 399 1.29 -20.09 16.41
CA THR A 399 1.21 -21.20 15.44
C THR A 399 0.53 -20.74 14.14
N GLU A 400 0.74 -21.46 13.04
CA GLU A 400 0.20 -21.10 11.72
C GLU A 400 -1.34 -21.11 11.69
N SER A 401 -2.00 -21.97 12.46
CA SER A 401 -3.47 -22.03 12.54
C SER A 401 -4.10 -20.99 13.47
N ASP A 402 -3.32 -20.41 14.39
CA ASP A 402 -3.79 -19.30 15.21
C ASP A 402 -3.67 -18.04 14.35
N VAL A 403 -4.79 -17.54 13.82
CA VAL A 403 -4.79 -16.38 12.90
C VAL A 403 -5.13 -15.05 13.59
N SER A 404 -5.68 -15.08 14.80
CA SER A 404 -6.05 -13.88 15.56
C SER A 404 -5.99 -14.11 17.07
N ASN A 405 -5.82 -13.02 17.83
CA ASN A 405 -5.90 -12.99 19.30
C ASN A 405 -6.31 -11.57 19.78
N PRO A 406 -6.73 -11.42 21.05
CA PRO A 406 -7.21 -10.13 21.56
C PRO A 406 -6.18 -8.99 21.59
N GLU A 407 -4.88 -9.29 21.76
CA GLU A 407 -3.82 -8.27 21.78
C GLU A 407 -3.60 -7.69 20.38
N PHE A 408 -3.54 -8.56 19.37
CA PHE A 408 -3.47 -8.17 17.96
C PHE A 408 -4.68 -7.32 17.54
N VAL A 409 -5.90 -7.74 17.91
CA VAL A 409 -7.14 -6.99 17.61
C VAL A 409 -7.15 -5.64 18.32
N ALA A 410 -6.72 -5.56 19.59
CA ALA A 410 -6.64 -4.30 20.32
C ALA A 410 -5.63 -3.33 19.69
N ASN A 411 -4.43 -3.81 19.35
CA ASN A 411 -3.40 -3.01 18.70
C ASN A 411 -3.86 -2.47 17.34
N ARG A 412 -4.49 -3.32 16.51
CA ARG A 412 -5.07 -2.89 15.22
C ARG A 412 -6.15 -1.83 15.39
N ARG A 413 -7.09 -2.04 16.33
CA ARG A 413 -8.13 -1.07 16.67
C ARG A 413 -7.55 0.28 17.08
N ASP A 414 -6.51 0.29 17.92
CA ASP A 414 -5.87 1.53 18.39
C ASP A 414 -5.19 2.28 17.23
N ILE A 415 -4.53 1.56 16.32
CA ILE A 415 -3.91 2.14 15.11
C ILE A 415 -5.00 2.73 14.19
N ILE A 416 -6.10 2.02 13.96
CA ILE A 416 -7.20 2.51 13.12
C ILE A 416 -7.83 3.76 13.73
N ALA A 417 -8.14 3.72 15.03
CA ALA A 417 -8.73 4.85 15.74
C ALA A 417 -7.82 6.09 15.72
N GLN A 418 -6.51 5.91 15.90
CA GLN A 418 -5.57 7.02 15.83
C GLN A 418 -5.39 7.57 14.40
N THR A 419 -5.48 6.72 13.36
CA THR A 419 -5.52 7.21 11.98
C THR A 419 -6.76 8.05 11.71
N LYS A 420 -7.93 7.64 12.21
CA LYS A 420 -9.15 8.45 12.11
C LYS A 420 -8.96 9.83 12.76
N LEU A 421 -8.33 9.90 13.93
CA LEU A 421 -8.00 11.16 14.61
C LEU A 421 -7.04 12.04 13.79
N LEU A 422 -6.09 11.45 13.06
CA LEU A 422 -5.19 12.20 12.17
C LEU A 422 -5.95 12.81 10.99
N VAL A 423 -6.91 12.08 10.41
CA VAL A 423 -7.80 12.60 9.36
C VAL A 423 -8.66 13.75 9.91
N GLU A 424 -9.32 13.55 11.06
CA GLU A 424 -10.15 14.57 11.71
C GLU A 424 -9.34 15.83 12.08
N SER A 425 -8.10 15.67 12.57
CA SER A 425 -7.20 16.80 12.84
C SER A 425 -6.85 17.56 11.56
N ALA A 426 -6.53 16.87 10.46
CA ALA A 426 -6.25 17.53 9.19
C ALA A 426 -7.47 18.26 8.60
N LEU A 427 -8.68 17.68 8.74
CA LEU A 427 -9.94 18.31 8.35
C LEU A 427 -10.21 19.57 9.16
N ALA A 428 -9.95 19.54 10.48
CA ALA A 428 -10.17 20.69 11.36
C ALA A 428 -9.30 21.91 11.00
N GLN A 429 -8.25 21.73 10.19
CA GLN A 429 -7.42 22.83 9.69
C GLN A 429 -7.92 23.41 8.35
N GLN A 430 -8.93 22.81 7.72
CA GLN A 430 -9.50 23.35 6.49
C GLN A 430 -10.27 24.66 6.76
N PRO A 431 -10.32 25.59 5.79
CA PRO A 431 -11.08 26.82 5.93
C PRO A 431 -12.57 26.53 6.18
N VAL A 432 -13.16 27.30 7.10
CA VAL A 432 -14.62 27.31 7.30
C VAL A 432 -15.23 28.24 6.25
N ASP A 433 -16.18 27.74 5.47
CA ASP A 433 -16.96 28.50 4.53
C ASP A 433 -17.68 29.62 5.27
N THR A 434 -17.34 30.86 4.93
CA THR A 434 -18.08 32.00 5.48
C THR A 434 -19.44 32.00 4.80
N PRO A 435 -20.56 31.92 5.54
CA PRO A 435 -21.87 31.96 4.92
C PRO A 435 -21.98 33.23 4.09
N GLU A 436 -22.38 33.07 2.82
CA GLU A 436 -22.58 34.18 1.89
C GLU A 436 -23.47 35.22 2.61
N PRO A 437 -23.04 36.50 2.70
CA PRO A 437 -23.84 37.50 3.39
C PRO A 437 -25.20 37.55 2.71
N THR A 438 -26.22 37.10 3.44
CA THR A 438 -27.59 37.10 2.94
C THR A 438 -27.89 38.53 2.51
N GLU A 439 -28.10 38.76 1.22
CA GLU A 439 -28.52 40.06 0.73
C GLU A 439 -29.76 40.45 1.53
N GLN A 440 -29.59 41.38 2.48
CA GLN A 440 -30.71 41.98 3.16
C GLN A 440 -31.56 42.61 2.05
N PRO A 441 -32.89 42.38 2.05
CA PRO A 441 -33.76 43.10 1.14
C PRO A 441 -33.51 44.58 1.41
N THR A 442 -32.97 45.28 0.42
CA THR A 442 -32.80 46.72 0.48
C THR A 442 -34.20 47.30 0.58
N ASP A 443 -34.57 47.76 1.78
CA ASP A 443 -35.73 48.61 1.98
C ASP A 443 -35.50 49.87 1.13
N GLU A 444 -36.04 49.86 -0.08
CA GLU A 444 -36.07 50.99 -0.98
C GLU A 444 -37.04 52.02 -0.39
N PRO A 445 -36.60 53.21 0.07
CA PRO A 445 -37.53 54.22 0.50
C PRO A 445 -38.12 54.86 -0.75
N THR A 446 -39.36 54.48 -1.09
CA THR A 446 -40.22 55.27 -1.98
C THR A 446 -40.29 56.71 -1.49
N SER A 447 -39.58 57.62 -2.15
CA SER A 447 -39.87 59.05 -2.09
C SER A 447 -39.76 59.66 -3.48
N THR A 448 -40.93 59.83 -4.07
CA THR A 448 -41.21 60.62 -5.26
C THR A 448 -40.99 62.09 -4.92
N THR A 449 -40.06 62.77 -5.57
CA THR A 449 -40.20 64.21 -5.91
C THR A 449 -39.25 64.56 -7.06
N THR A 450 -39.81 64.73 -8.27
CA THR A 450 -39.18 65.42 -9.41
C THR A 450 -39.46 66.92 -9.29
N PRO A 451 -38.48 67.82 -9.52
CA PRO A 451 -38.54 68.69 -10.70
C PRO A 451 -37.13 69.14 -11.22
N PRO A 452 -37.02 69.95 -12.29
CA PRO A 452 -36.87 69.55 -13.68
C PRO A 452 -35.45 69.78 -14.24
N ALA A 453 -35.17 69.18 -15.40
CA ALA A 453 -33.93 69.34 -16.17
C ALA A 453 -33.72 70.76 -16.72
N PRO A 454 -32.46 71.09 -17.06
CA PRO A 454 -32.25 71.66 -18.39
C PRO A 454 -31.00 71.12 -19.13
N THR A 455 -31.27 70.73 -20.37
CA THR A 455 -30.54 71.00 -21.63
C THR A 455 -29.29 70.17 -22.02
N GLU A 456 -29.46 69.52 -23.18
CA GLU A 456 -28.54 68.76 -24.00
C GLU A 456 -27.36 69.55 -24.61
N THR A 457 -26.29 68.83 -25.00
CA THR A 457 -25.63 68.75 -26.35
C THR A 457 -24.08 68.55 -26.24
N PRO A 458 -23.35 68.08 -27.28
CA PRO A 458 -23.28 66.68 -27.74
C PRO A 458 -21.83 66.19 -28.08
N ASN A 459 -21.69 64.90 -28.44
CA ASN A 459 -20.70 64.21 -29.34
C ASN A 459 -19.26 64.75 -29.49
N GLU A 460 -18.19 63.93 -29.50
CA GLU A 460 -17.77 63.03 -30.61
C GLU A 460 -16.47 62.24 -30.25
N PRO A 461 -16.02 61.29 -31.10
CA PRO A 461 -15.25 60.09 -30.75
C PRO A 461 -13.80 60.06 -31.29
N THR A 462 -13.03 58.99 -31.02
CA THR A 462 -12.02 58.47 -31.97
C THR A 462 -11.48 57.07 -31.60
N GLU A 463 -11.59 56.13 -32.55
CA GLU A 463 -10.85 54.86 -32.67
C GLU A 463 -9.40 55.10 -33.23
N PRO A 464 -8.69 54.13 -33.86
CA PRO A 464 -7.96 52.97 -33.33
C PRO A 464 -6.50 52.94 -33.84
N THR A 465 -5.67 51.95 -33.45
CA THR A 465 -4.68 51.38 -34.40
C THR A 465 -4.17 50.00 -33.98
N ALA A 466 -4.26 49.06 -34.92
CA ALA A 466 -3.58 47.78 -34.94
C ALA A 466 -2.11 47.92 -35.41
N ARG A 467 -1.25 46.94 -35.08
CA ARG A 467 -0.21 46.45 -36.00
C ARG A 467 0.33 45.06 -35.62
N THR A 468 0.22 44.21 -36.63
CA THR A 468 0.85 42.90 -36.94
C THR A 468 2.38 42.87 -36.81
N SER A 469 2.97 41.68 -36.58
CA SER A 469 4.02 41.04 -37.43
C SER A 469 4.48 39.67 -36.87
N SER A 470 4.42 38.63 -37.71
CA SER A 470 5.09 37.31 -37.58
C SER A 470 6.47 37.34 -38.31
N PRO A 471 7.07 36.21 -38.72
CA PRO A 471 7.75 35.12 -37.98
C PRO A 471 9.22 34.93 -38.45
N SER A 472 9.99 33.96 -37.90
CA SER A 472 11.18 33.36 -38.55
C SER A 472 11.69 32.08 -37.85
N THR A 473 11.63 30.94 -38.55
CA THR A 473 12.56 29.78 -38.53
C THR A 473 13.29 29.77 -39.90
N PRO A 474 14.37 28.99 -40.22
CA PRO A 474 14.62 27.58 -39.82
C PRO A 474 16.11 27.04 -39.73
N SER A 475 16.27 25.87 -39.08
CA SER A 475 17.09 24.64 -39.41
C SER A 475 18.62 24.70 -39.72
N PRO A 476 19.34 23.57 -39.97
CA PRO A 476 19.51 22.27 -39.24
C PRO A 476 21.01 21.79 -39.19
N VAL A 477 21.30 20.51 -38.82
CA VAL A 477 22.25 19.53 -39.47
C VAL A 477 23.05 18.58 -38.50
N ALA A 478 22.85 17.25 -38.69
CA ALA A 478 23.77 16.07 -38.72
C ALA A 478 24.71 15.72 -37.53
N ASP A 479 25.25 14.49 -37.33
CA ASP A 479 25.11 13.07 -37.76
C ASP A 479 26.29 12.30 -37.12
N THR A 480 26.25 10.95 -37.15
CA THR A 480 27.32 9.93 -36.92
C THR A 480 27.68 9.59 -35.46
N GLY A 481 27.96 8.35 -35.03
CA GLY A 481 28.06 7.02 -35.66
C GLY A 481 29.00 6.10 -34.83
N ALA A 482 28.80 4.77 -34.94
CA ALA A 482 29.75 3.63 -34.70
C ALA A 482 29.84 2.87 -33.34
N THR A 483 29.16 1.71 -33.29
CA THR A 483 29.61 0.29 -33.09
C THR A 483 30.94 -0.12 -32.42
N ALA A 484 30.88 -1.11 -31.51
CA ALA A 484 31.64 -2.40 -31.39
C ALA A 484 31.54 -2.94 -29.94
N ASP A 485 30.99 -4.12 -29.58
CA ASP A 485 31.30 -5.55 -29.82
C ASP A 485 32.22 -6.24 -28.77
N SER A 486 31.81 -7.46 -28.38
CA SER A 486 32.48 -8.55 -27.62
C SER A 486 32.70 -8.38 -26.10
N GLY A 487 32.56 -9.37 -25.21
CA GLY A 487 32.18 -10.78 -25.30
C GLY A 487 32.52 -11.56 -23.99
N ALA A 488 31.80 -12.66 -23.77
CA ALA A 488 32.15 -13.89 -23.01
C ALA A 488 32.17 -13.95 -21.45
N SER A 489 31.12 -14.60 -20.90
CA SER A 489 31.10 -15.92 -20.25
C SER A 489 32.09 -16.28 -19.12
N ALA A 490 31.57 -16.61 -17.91
CA ALA A 490 31.56 -17.97 -17.31
C ALA A 490 31.37 -17.99 -15.77
N ASP A 491 30.30 -18.67 -15.34
CA ASP A 491 30.22 -19.81 -14.39
C ASP A 491 30.64 -19.68 -12.90
N GLY A 492 29.82 -20.27 -12.01
CA GLY A 492 30.26 -20.80 -10.70
C GLY A 492 29.57 -20.31 -9.41
N SER A 493 28.36 -20.82 -9.14
CA SER A 493 27.84 -21.44 -7.89
C SER A 493 28.10 -20.88 -6.47
N ASP A 494 27.03 -21.03 -5.66
CA ASP A 494 26.93 -21.14 -4.19
C ASP A 494 26.94 -19.86 -3.34
N VAL A 495 25.75 -19.45 -2.87
CA VAL A 495 25.62 -18.70 -1.59
C VAL A 495 24.38 -19.14 -0.83
N GLU A 496 24.62 -19.66 0.38
CA GLU A 496 23.66 -19.99 1.42
C GLU A 496 22.85 -18.77 1.90
N ALA A 497 21.56 -18.97 2.09
CA ALA A 497 20.66 -18.00 2.71
C ALA A 497 20.90 -17.92 4.22
N THR A 498 21.26 -16.74 4.73
CA THR A 498 21.09 -16.37 6.16
C THR A 498 20.79 -14.88 6.34
N ASP A 499 19.80 -14.62 7.20
CA ASP A 499 19.52 -13.43 8.01
C ASP A 499 19.20 -12.08 7.34
N ALA A 500 17.89 -11.82 7.18
CA ALA A 500 17.32 -10.48 7.10
C ALA A 500 16.33 -10.26 8.26
N ALA A 501 16.87 -9.85 9.42
CA ALA A 501 16.11 -9.22 10.49
C ALA A 501 16.96 -8.09 11.08
N SER A 502 16.35 -6.92 11.23
CA SER A 502 16.90 -5.69 11.85
C SER A 502 17.89 -4.87 11.02
N ALA A 503 17.37 -3.92 10.24
CA ALA A 503 18.11 -2.68 9.94
C ALA A 503 18.04 -1.77 11.18
N ARG A 504 19.03 -1.87 12.06
CA ARG A 504 19.26 -0.91 13.16
C ARG A 504 20.20 0.18 12.66
N GLY A 505 19.72 1.43 12.67
CA GLY A 505 20.58 2.60 12.71
C GLY A 505 21.02 2.83 14.16
N ALA A 506 22.32 2.85 14.41
CA ALA A 506 22.89 3.44 15.61
C ALA A 506 24.29 4.01 15.33
N ASP A 507 24.35 5.32 15.53
CA ASP A 507 25.43 6.22 15.91
C ASP A 507 26.75 5.62 16.47
N GLY A 508 27.86 6.29 16.18
CA GLY A 508 29.09 6.21 16.99
C GLY A 508 30.43 5.98 16.28
N GLY A 509 31.17 7.08 16.05
CA GLY A 509 32.54 7.23 16.57
C GLY A 509 33.69 6.44 15.92
N ASP A 510 34.46 7.17 15.11
CA ASP A 510 35.87 6.96 14.76
C ASP A 510 36.74 6.51 15.96
N GLN A 511 37.58 5.48 15.78
CA GLN A 511 39.00 5.42 16.19
C GLN A 511 39.68 4.12 15.69
N ASP A 512 40.75 4.34 14.91
CA ASP A 512 41.79 3.39 14.51
C ASP A 512 42.40 2.60 15.68
N GLU A 513 42.70 1.30 15.48
CA GLU A 513 44.08 0.80 15.54
C GLU A 513 44.20 -0.70 15.16
N ALA A 514 45.37 -1.04 14.62
CA ALA A 514 45.67 -2.20 13.80
C ALA A 514 45.99 -3.51 14.55
N LEU A 515 45.68 -4.63 13.86
CA LEU A 515 46.36 -5.95 13.76
C LEU A 515 47.63 -6.22 14.61
N PRO A 516 47.95 -7.49 15.01
CA PRO A 516 48.00 -8.59 14.04
C PRO A 516 47.68 -10.04 14.50
N ARG A 517 47.58 -10.87 13.46
CA ARG A 517 47.42 -12.33 13.39
C ARG A 517 48.62 -13.11 13.96
N THR A 518 48.32 -14.18 14.69
CA THR A 518 49.00 -15.51 14.75
C THR A 518 47.91 -16.50 15.21
N GLY A 519 47.71 -17.74 14.78
CA GLY A 519 48.54 -18.76 14.13
C GLY A 519 48.37 -20.06 14.95
N GLY A 520 47.80 -21.14 14.37
CA GLY A 520 47.99 -22.52 14.88
C GLY A 520 46.74 -23.31 15.32
N LEU A 521 46.41 -24.35 14.55
CA LEU A 521 45.54 -25.52 14.80
C LEU A 521 46.11 -26.48 15.89
N PRO A 522 45.54 -27.69 16.19
CA PRO A 522 44.16 -28.10 16.54
C PRO A 522 44.11 -29.09 17.76
N MET A 523 42.91 -29.64 18.04
CA MET A 523 42.58 -30.95 18.69
C MET A 523 42.08 -31.01 20.16
N SER A 524 40.90 -31.65 20.26
CA SER A 524 40.45 -32.67 21.25
C SER A 524 39.74 -32.30 22.57
N THR A 525 38.43 -32.61 22.55
CA THR A 525 37.60 -33.38 23.52
C THR A 525 37.64 -33.09 25.03
N ALA A 526 36.45 -32.68 25.53
CA ALA A 526 35.79 -32.96 26.82
C ALA A 526 36.53 -32.55 28.12
N VAL A 527 35.90 -31.81 29.04
CA VAL A 527 35.14 -32.39 30.18
C VAL A 527 34.51 -31.27 31.06
N ILE A 528 33.21 -31.41 31.33
CA ILE A 528 32.43 -31.17 32.57
C ILE A 528 32.43 -29.78 33.25
N GLY A 529 31.20 -29.26 33.47
CA GLY A 529 30.90 -28.27 34.52
C GLY A 529 29.40 -27.96 34.62
N ALA A 530 28.71 -28.65 35.54
CA ALA A 530 27.29 -28.53 35.85
C ALA A 530 26.90 -27.17 36.46
N LEU A 531 25.63 -26.75 36.30
CA LEU A 531 24.73 -26.30 37.38
C LEU A 531 23.37 -25.90 36.78
N LEU A 532 22.28 -26.57 37.17
CA LEU A 532 20.97 -25.94 37.39
C LEU A 532 19.96 -26.97 37.89
N THR A 533 19.63 -26.86 39.18
CA THR A 533 18.44 -27.49 39.77
C THR A 533 17.62 -26.42 40.48
N VAL A 534 16.35 -26.36 40.07
CA VAL A 534 15.15 -26.04 40.87
C VAL A 534 14.98 -24.61 41.37
N VAL A 535 13.95 -23.91 40.88
CA VAL A 535 12.70 -23.65 41.64
C VAL A 535 11.53 -23.50 40.67
N GLY A 536 10.53 -24.37 40.82
CA GLY A 536 9.21 -24.22 40.20
C GLY A 536 8.16 -23.82 41.24
N ALA A 537 7.30 -22.89 40.82
CA ALA A 537 5.86 -22.75 41.08
C ALA A 537 5.31 -22.83 42.52
N ALA A 538 4.55 -21.81 42.93
CA ALA A 538 3.08 -21.81 42.80
C ALA A 538 2.44 -20.73 43.68
N LEU A 539 1.48 -19.99 43.12
CA LEU A 539 0.59 -19.09 43.84
C LEU A 539 -0.76 -19.08 43.11
N VAL A 540 -1.78 -19.76 43.64
CA VAL A 540 -3.20 -19.45 43.34
C VAL A 540 -4.09 -19.86 44.52
N PHE A 541 -4.81 -18.89 45.09
CA PHE A 541 -6.28 -18.81 45.23
C PHE A 541 -6.69 -18.04 46.49
N SER A 542 -7.43 -16.95 46.28
CA SER A 542 -8.21 -16.27 47.31
C SER A 542 -9.51 -15.78 46.68
N VAL A 543 -10.65 -16.34 47.07
CA VAL A 543 -11.96 -15.65 47.14
C VAL A 543 -12.89 -16.40 48.13
N ARG A 544 -13.30 -15.76 49.24
CA ARG A 544 -14.72 -15.47 49.59
C ARG A 544 -14.92 -14.97 51.05
N ARG A 545 -15.42 -13.73 51.11
CA ARG A 545 -16.35 -13.06 52.06
C ARG A 545 -16.78 -13.73 53.40
N ARG A 546 -16.56 -12.94 54.48
CA ARG A 546 -17.46 -12.41 55.55
C ARG A 546 -18.34 -13.32 56.44
N ARG A 547 -18.32 -12.91 57.74
CA ARG A 547 -19.24 -13.07 58.89
C ARG A 547 -19.06 -14.30 59.79
N GLN A 548 -18.51 -14.08 60.99
CA GLN A 548 -19.27 -14.05 62.26
C GLN A 548 -18.39 -13.60 63.44
N GLN A 549 -18.99 -12.70 64.25
CA GLN A 549 -18.62 -12.18 65.58
C GLN A 549 -17.43 -11.23 65.70
#